data_AF-A5FLJ2-F1
#
_entry.id   AF-A5FLJ2-F1
#
_cell.length_a   1.000
_cell.length_b   1.000
_cell.length_c   1.000
_cell.angle_alpha   90.00
_cell.angle_beta   90.00
_cell.angle_gamma   90.00
#
_symmetry.space_group_name_H-M   'P 1'
#
loop_
_entity.id
_entity.type
_entity.pdbx_description
1 polymer ?
#
loop_
_entity_poly.entity_id
_entity_poly.type
_entity_poly.pdbx_seq_one_letter_code
_entity_poly.pdbx_strand_id
1 'polypeptide(L)'
;MMFDIVSVISKHTAFLEDKLKQLNLNQRKSIGKAFIQFYFLLPETVECIEHHLKIKISESKLIEDLENNTLQYFKDALKNYDAETDEYADNFEELDPMEVNIISGLENSVLTYDKSEYAVYNFLLVIDILDYYENFSDNPEYWNNLLKEEIDFQQKIVEQISNGSVIDESIYFERYKEVKFDEI
;
A
#
# COMPACT_ATOMS: atom_id res chain seq x y z
N MET A 1 -16.31 21.38 -6.89
CA MET A 1 -17.14 20.67 -5.89
C MET A 1 -16.25 19.55 -5.39
N MET A 2 -15.80 19.62 -4.14
CA MET A 2 -14.85 18.67 -3.55
C MET A 2 -15.48 17.29 -3.51
N PHE A 3 -14.75 16.25 -3.92
CA PHE A 3 -15.21 14.87 -3.84
C PHE A 3 -15.37 14.48 -2.37
N ASP A 4 -16.59 14.10 -1.96
CA ASP A 4 -16.86 13.64 -0.60
C ASP A 4 -16.38 12.19 -0.44
N ILE A 5 -15.08 12.04 -0.16
CA ILE A 5 -14.41 10.75 0.00
C ILE A 5 -15.08 9.89 1.08
N VAL A 6 -15.49 10.49 2.20
CA VAL A 6 -16.14 9.79 3.32
C VAL A 6 -17.43 9.11 2.86
N SER A 7 -18.20 9.75 1.98
CA SER A 7 -19.44 9.16 1.44
C SER A 7 -19.21 8.01 0.45
N VAL A 8 -18.04 7.95 -0.19
CA VAL A 8 -17.71 6.96 -1.22
C VAL A 8 -16.90 5.79 -0.64
N ILE A 9 -16.06 6.05 0.35
CA ILE A 9 -15.10 5.07 0.86
C ILE A 9 -15.81 3.86 1.47
N SER A 10 -16.87 4.03 2.25
CA SER A 10 -17.59 2.88 2.83
C SER A 10 -18.20 1.95 1.77
N LYS A 11 -18.68 2.49 0.65
CA LYS A 11 -19.20 1.68 -0.47
C LYS A 11 -18.08 0.99 -1.22
N HIS A 12 -16.97 1.69 -1.40
CA HIS A 12 -15.78 1.16 -2.07
C HIS A 12 -15.13 0.05 -1.25
N THR A 13 -14.96 0.23 0.07
CA THR A 13 -14.50 -0.81 1.00
C THR A 13 -15.35 -2.06 0.90
N ALA A 14 -16.68 -1.94 1.00
CA ALA A 14 -17.57 -3.10 0.88
C ALA A 14 -17.47 -3.79 -0.50
N PHE A 15 -17.25 -3.02 -1.57
CA PHE A 15 -16.99 -3.56 -2.90
C PHE A 15 -15.68 -4.36 -2.95
N LEU A 16 -14.58 -3.80 -2.44
CA LEU A 16 -13.28 -4.46 -2.39
C LEU A 16 -13.36 -5.76 -1.58
N GLU A 17 -13.96 -5.72 -0.39
CA GLU A 17 -14.15 -6.89 0.47
C GLU A 17 -14.95 -8.01 -0.24
N ASP A 18 -16.07 -7.68 -0.88
CA ASP A 18 -16.89 -8.69 -1.59
C ASP A 18 -16.13 -9.32 -2.77
N LYS A 19 -15.41 -8.50 -3.55
CA LYS A 19 -14.76 -8.94 -4.79
C LYS A 19 -13.42 -9.63 -4.57
N LEU A 20 -12.70 -9.29 -3.50
CA LEU A 20 -11.37 -9.82 -3.20
C LEU A 20 -11.38 -10.90 -2.10
N LYS A 21 -12.54 -11.29 -1.56
CA LYS A 21 -12.61 -12.34 -0.50
C LYS A 21 -11.97 -13.68 -0.86
N GLN A 22 -11.90 -14.03 -2.15
CA GLN A 22 -11.45 -15.36 -2.62
C GLN A 22 -10.41 -15.26 -3.73
N LEU A 23 -9.27 -14.62 -3.43
CA LEU A 23 -8.13 -14.59 -4.34
C LEU A 23 -7.35 -15.91 -4.30
N ASN A 24 -6.93 -16.37 -5.48
CA ASN A 24 -5.98 -17.48 -5.56
C ASN A 24 -4.54 -16.99 -5.30
N LEU A 25 -3.60 -17.92 -5.09
CA LEU A 25 -2.22 -17.60 -4.75
C LEU A 25 -1.53 -16.71 -5.80
N ASN A 26 -1.73 -16.95 -7.09
CA ASN A 26 -1.08 -16.18 -8.14
C ASN A 26 -1.59 -14.74 -8.17
N GLN A 27 -2.91 -14.54 -7.98
CA GLN A 27 -3.50 -13.21 -7.86
C GLN A 27 -2.96 -12.47 -6.65
N ARG A 28 -2.85 -13.16 -5.50
CA ARG A 28 -2.28 -12.57 -4.27
C ARG A 28 -0.83 -12.14 -4.45
N LYS A 29 -0.01 -12.99 -5.08
CA LYS A 29 1.38 -12.64 -5.43
C LYS A 29 1.46 -11.44 -6.36
N SER A 30 0.69 -11.43 -7.45
CA SER A 30 0.74 -10.33 -8.42
C SER A 30 0.31 -9.01 -7.79
N ILE A 31 -0.72 -9.04 -6.94
CA ILE A 31 -1.20 -7.87 -6.19
C ILE A 31 -0.12 -7.38 -5.21
N GLY A 32 0.46 -8.28 -4.40
CA GLY A 32 1.51 -7.92 -3.46
C GLY A 32 2.71 -7.26 -4.15
N LYS A 33 3.15 -7.80 -5.30
CA LYS A 33 4.23 -7.19 -6.09
C LYS A 33 3.85 -5.82 -6.63
N ALA A 34 2.65 -5.67 -7.20
CA ALA A 34 2.21 -4.40 -7.74
C ALA A 34 2.23 -3.28 -6.70
N PHE A 35 1.81 -3.59 -5.48
CA PHE A 35 1.87 -2.65 -4.38
C PHE A 35 3.28 -2.43 -3.84
N ILE A 36 4.15 -3.45 -3.79
CA ILE A 36 5.58 -3.22 -3.48
C ILE A 36 6.15 -2.17 -4.45
N GLN A 37 5.93 -2.31 -5.76
CA GLN A 37 6.45 -1.34 -6.72
C GLN A 37 5.88 0.07 -6.52
N PHE A 38 4.61 0.18 -6.14
CA PHE A 38 3.99 1.45 -5.77
C PHE A 38 4.68 2.11 -4.58
N TYR A 39 4.87 1.39 -3.47
CA TYR A 39 5.46 1.98 -2.27
C TYR A 39 6.91 2.44 -2.50
N PHE A 40 7.65 1.82 -3.41
CA PHE A 40 8.98 2.30 -3.81
C PHE A 40 8.99 3.56 -4.68
N LEU A 41 7.82 4.05 -5.12
CA LEU A 41 7.69 5.39 -5.71
C LEU A 41 7.54 6.49 -4.66
N LEU A 42 7.15 6.15 -3.44
CA LEU A 42 7.02 7.12 -2.36
C LEU A 42 8.40 7.57 -1.88
N PRO A 43 8.56 8.86 -1.52
CA PRO A 43 9.82 9.36 -0.98
C PRO A 43 10.16 8.62 0.32
N GLU A 44 11.46 8.50 0.58
CA GLU A 44 12.00 8.00 1.86
C GLU A 44 11.60 6.56 2.24
N THR A 45 10.90 5.79 1.38
CA THR A 45 10.48 4.41 1.66
C THR A 45 11.61 3.50 2.17
N VAL A 46 12.79 3.57 1.54
CA VAL A 46 13.95 2.79 1.98
C VAL A 46 14.42 3.27 3.35
N GLU A 47 14.58 4.57 3.53
CA GLU A 47 15.11 5.18 4.75
C GLU A 47 14.18 4.91 5.94
N CYS A 48 12.87 5.08 5.76
CA CYS A 48 11.83 4.75 6.73
C CYS A 48 11.93 3.29 7.20
N ILE A 49 11.97 2.33 6.27
CA ILE A 49 12.02 0.92 6.62
C ILE A 49 13.35 0.53 7.28
N GLU A 50 14.49 1.01 6.77
CA GLU A 50 15.79 0.71 7.37
C GLU A 50 15.91 1.34 8.77
N HIS A 51 15.33 2.53 8.97
CA HIS A 51 15.31 3.20 10.27
C HIS A 51 14.40 2.48 11.26
N HIS A 52 13.16 2.13 10.92
CA HIS A 52 12.23 1.54 11.90
C HIS A 52 12.40 0.03 12.06
N LEU A 53 12.51 -0.72 10.97
CA LEU A 53 12.56 -2.19 11.02
C LEU A 53 13.99 -2.74 11.20
N LYS A 54 15.01 -1.88 11.14
CA LYS A 54 16.44 -2.23 11.33
C LYS A 54 16.92 -3.34 10.38
N ILE A 55 16.31 -3.45 9.20
CA ILE A 55 16.67 -4.38 8.13
C ILE A 55 17.03 -3.61 6.87
N LYS A 56 17.84 -4.21 5.99
CA LYS A 56 18.06 -3.67 4.65
C LYS A 56 16.99 -4.13 3.69
N ILE A 57 16.63 -3.25 2.77
CA ILE A 57 15.49 -3.43 1.88
C ILE A 57 15.83 -2.94 0.47
N SER A 58 15.33 -3.64 -0.54
CA SER A 58 15.23 -3.13 -1.91
C SER A 58 14.01 -3.71 -2.62
N GLU A 59 13.46 -2.97 -3.59
CA GLU A 59 12.27 -3.36 -4.35
C GLU A 59 12.46 -4.73 -4.98
N SER A 60 13.55 -4.89 -5.74
CA SER A 60 13.88 -6.13 -6.44
C SER A 60 14.00 -7.32 -5.49
N LYS A 61 14.54 -7.09 -4.28
CA LYS A 61 14.73 -8.16 -3.30
C LYS A 61 13.42 -8.58 -2.66
N LEU A 62 12.57 -7.63 -2.28
CA LEU A 62 11.24 -7.93 -1.75
C LEU A 62 10.36 -8.66 -2.77
N ILE A 63 10.41 -8.27 -4.05
CA ILE A 63 9.70 -8.96 -5.12
C ILE A 63 10.21 -10.39 -5.30
N GLU A 64 11.53 -10.58 -5.33
CA GLU A 64 12.14 -11.91 -5.40
C GLU A 64 11.73 -12.78 -4.20
N ASP A 65 11.75 -12.21 -3.00
CA ASP A 65 11.42 -12.94 -1.77
C ASP A 65 9.92 -13.27 -1.69
N LEU A 66 9.04 -12.42 -2.22
CA LEU A 66 7.61 -12.70 -2.34
C LEU A 66 7.33 -13.84 -3.32
N GLU A 67 8.05 -13.87 -4.44
CA GLU A 67 7.93 -14.95 -5.42
C GLU A 67 8.38 -16.29 -4.82
N ASN A 68 9.50 -16.28 -4.11
CA ASN A 68 10.13 -17.47 -3.54
C ASN A 68 9.58 -17.85 -2.15
N ASN A 69 8.66 -17.07 -1.58
CA ASN A 69 8.13 -17.25 -0.23
C ASN A 69 9.24 -17.27 0.85
N THR A 70 10.18 -16.33 0.77
CA THR A 70 11.34 -16.19 1.67
C THR A 70 11.29 -14.93 2.54
N LEU A 71 10.12 -14.31 2.69
CA LEU A 71 9.89 -13.06 3.44
C LEU A 71 9.83 -13.19 4.96
N GLN A 72 10.22 -14.33 5.54
CA GLN A 72 10.12 -14.54 7.00
C GLN A 72 10.93 -13.50 7.78
N TYR A 73 12.11 -13.10 7.28
CA TYR A 73 12.92 -12.06 7.92
C TYR A 73 12.19 -10.71 8.03
N PHE A 74 11.39 -10.36 7.01
CA PHE A 74 10.63 -9.11 7.00
C PHE A 74 9.46 -9.18 8.01
N LYS A 75 8.74 -10.31 8.02
CA LYS A 75 7.66 -10.56 9.00
C LYS A 75 8.18 -10.57 10.44
N ASP A 76 9.36 -11.12 10.67
CA ASP A 76 10.00 -11.13 11.99
C ASP A 76 10.43 -9.71 12.40
N ALA A 77 10.93 -8.90 11.46
CA ALA A 77 11.30 -7.51 11.71
C ALA A 77 10.08 -6.65 12.11
N LEU A 78 8.96 -6.77 11.39
CA LEU A 78 7.69 -6.13 11.76
C LEU A 78 7.24 -6.52 13.16
N LYS A 79 7.24 -7.82 13.47
CA LYS A 79 6.85 -8.31 14.78
C LYS A 79 7.74 -7.80 15.91
N ASN A 80 9.04 -7.67 15.67
CA ASN A 80 9.96 -7.11 16.65
C ASN A 80 9.71 -5.61 16.84
N TYR A 81 9.47 -4.88 15.75
CA TYR A 81 9.12 -3.46 15.81
C TYR A 81 7.87 -3.23 16.67
N ASP A 82 6.79 -3.98 16.45
CA ASP A 82 5.57 -3.89 17.26
C ASP A 82 5.79 -4.22 18.74
N ALA A 83 6.66 -5.18 19.03
CA ALA A 83 6.95 -5.61 20.39
C ALA A 83 7.86 -4.63 21.15
N GLU A 84 8.70 -3.89 20.43
CA GLU A 84 9.64 -2.90 20.97
C GLU A 84 9.03 -1.51 21.07
N THR A 85 7.91 -1.26 20.39
CA THR A 85 7.18 0.01 20.42
C THR A 85 6.33 0.10 21.69
N ASP A 86 6.83 0.84 22.68
CA ASP A 86 6.09 1.24 23.88
C ASP A 86 5.73 2.73 23.76
N GLU A 87 4.44 3.03 23.57
CA GLU A 87 3.91 4.40 23.47
C GLU A 87 4.16 5.26 24.71
N TYR A 88 4.53 4.64 25.84
CA TYR A 88 4.87 5.32 27.10
C TYR A 88 6.37 5.38 27.37
N ALA A 89 7.23 4.90 26.48
CA ALA A 89 8.67 4.98 26.65
C ALA A 89 9.18 6.41 26.43
N ASP A 90 10.16 6.83 27.23
CA ASP A 90 10.78 8.17 27.14
C ASP A 90 11.47 8.44 25.78
N ASN A 91 11.76 7.38 25.01
CA ASN A 91 12.38 7.44 23.69
C ASN A 91 11.41 7.05 22.55
N PHE A 92 10.09 7.06 22.81
CA PHE A 92 9.09 6.83 21.79
C PHE A 92 9.19 7.90 20.69
N GLU A 93 9.26 7.43 19.45
CA GLU A 93 9.22 8.26 18.24
C GLU A 93 7.85 8.06 17.60
N GLU A 94 7.02 9.11 17.63
CA GLU A 94 5.73 9.10 16.95
C GLU A 94 5.98 9.11 15.44
N LEU A 95 5.45 8.11 14.74
CA LEU A 95 5.59 8.01 13.29
C LEU A 95 4.82 9.12 12.59
N ASP A 96 5.43 9.68 11.54
CA ASP A 96 4.68 10.49 10.59
C ASP A 96 3.61 9.63 9.88
N PRO A 97 2.43 10.19 9.55
CA PRO A 97 1.39 9.44 8.84
C PRO A 97 1.88 8.74 7.56
N MET A 98 2.83 9.33 6.82
CA MET A 98 3.40 8.70 5.64
C MET A 98 4.26 7.48 5.99
N GLU A 99 5.03 7.54 7.08
CA GLU A 99 5.82 6.40 7.57
C GLU A 99 4.92 5.23 7.97
N VAL A 100 3.81 5.52 8.66
CA VAL A 100 2.77 4.52 8.98
C VAL A 100 2.23 3.88 7.70
N ASN A 101 1.91 4.69 6.69
CA ASN A 101 1.39 4.20 5.41
C ASN A 101 2.41 3.33 4.66
N ILE A 102 3.70 3.71 4.67
CA ILE A 102 4.77 2.94 4.02
C ILE A 102 4.94 1.58 4.70
N ILE A 103 5.10 1.56 6.03
CA ILE A 103 5.31 0.31 6.80
C ILE A 103 4.09 -0.61 6.63
N SER A 104 2.88 -0.07 6.87
CA SER A 104 1.63 -0.82 6.74
C SER A 104 1.41 -1.33 5.32
N GLY A 105 1.78 -0.52 4.32
CA GLY A 105 1.66 -0.88 2.91
C GLY A 105 2.56 -2.04 2.50
N LEU A 106 3.83 -1.98 2.90
CA LEU A 106 4.76 -3.08 2.64
C LEU A 106 4.39 -4.33 3.43
N GLU A 107 3.94 -4.20 4.69
CA GLU A 107 3.40 -5.31 5.46
C GLU A 107 2.21 -5.96 4.75
N ASN A 108 1.19 -5.19 4.38
CA ASN A 108 0.02 -5.67 3.64
C ASN A 108 0.45 -6.38 2.35
N SER A 109 1.43 -5.85 1.64
CA SER A 109 1.93 -6.43 0.38
C SER A 109 2.57 -7.80 0.60
N VAL A 110 3.34 -7.95 1.67
CA VAL A 110 3.96 -9.21 2.09
C VAL A 110 2.91 -10.21 2.59
N LEU A 111 1.98 -9.77 3.43
CA LEU A 111 0.95 -10.62 4.04
C LEU A 111 -0.21 -10.97 3.10
N THR A 112 -0.36 -10.26 1.97
CA THR A 112 -1.28 -10.62 0.90
C THR A 112 -1.05 -12.06 0.42
N TYR A 113 0.21 -12.53 0.44
CA TYR A 113 0.53 -13.94 0.15
C TYR A 113 -0.23 -14.92 1.06
N ASP A 114 -0.40 -14.59 2.34
CA ASP A 114 -1.00 -15.45 3.35
C ASP A 114 -2.53 -15.36 3.31
N LYS A 115 -3.08 -14.16 3.16
CA LYS A 115 -4.54 -13.92 3.18
C LYS A 115 -4.97 -12.80 2.23
N SER A 116 -6.15 -12.97 1.64
CA SER A 116 -6.72 -12.00 0.69
C SER A 116 -7.13 -10.66 1.32
N GLU A 117 -7.36 -10.62 2.64
CA GLU A 117 -7.76 -9.39 3.35
C GLU A 117 -6.70 -8.27 3.21
N TYR A 118 -5.42 -8.63 3.21
CA TYR A 118 -4.34 -7.66 3.06
C TYR A 118 -4.29 -7.02 1.65
N ALA A 119 -4.85 -7.68 0.64
CA ALA A 119 -5.02 -7.03 -0.67
C ALA A 119 -6.01 -5.87 -0.56
N VAL A 120 -7.12 -6.05 0.17
CA VAL A 120 -8.11 -5.00 0.41
C VAL A 120 -7.47 -3.82 1.12
N TYR A 121 -6.69 -4.09 2.17
CA TYR A 121 -6.02 -3.03 2.93
C TYR A 121 -5.05 -2.23 2.07
N ASN A 122 -4.29 -2.87 1.18
CA ASN A 122 -3.44 -2.13 0.25
C ASN A 122 -4.21 -1.24 -0.73
N PHE A 123 -5.33 -1.71 -1.28
CA PHE A 123 -6.18 -0.86 -2.13
C PHE A 123 -6.69 0.37 -1.37
N LEU A 124 -7.11 0.19 -0.12
CA LEU A 124 -7.55 1.31 0.71
C LEU A 124 -6.41 2.26 1.08
N LEU A 125 -5.22 1.73 1.37
CA LEU A 125 -4.08 2.53 1.79
C LEU A 125 -3.57 3.46 0.68
N VAL A 126 -3.68 3.06 -0.60
CA VAL A 126 -3.40 3.99 -1.72
C VAL A 126 -4.36 5.18 -1.67
N ILE A 127 -5.62 4.99 -1.32
CA ILE A 127 -6.59 6.08 -1.18
C ILE A 127 -6.17 6.99 -0.02
N ASP A 128 -5.80 6.42 1.12
CA ASP A 128 -5.35 7.17 2.31
C ASP A 128 -4.08 8.00 2.00
N ILE A 129 -3.16 7.45 1.20
CA ILE A 129 -1.96 8.18 0.74
C ILE A 129 -2.35 9.36 -0.14
N LEU A 130 -3.26 9.18 -1.10
CA LEU A 130 -3.69 10.29 -1.96
C LEU A 130 -4.48 11.35 -1.18
N ASP A 131 -5.26 10.94 -0.18
CA ASP A 131 -5.98 11.85 0.72
C ASP A 131 -4.99 12.64 1.59
N TYR A 132 -3.89 12.03 2.05
CA TYR A 132 -2.81 12.72 2.73
C TYR A 132 -2.25 13.86 1.85
N TYR A 133 -1.84 13.56 0.61
CA TYR A 133 -1.31 14.61 -0.27
C TYR A 133 -2.37 15.67 -0.64
N GLU A 134 -3.65 15.30 -0.71
CA GLU A 134 -4.72 16.27 -0.90
C GLU A 134 -4.82 17.26 0.25
N ASN A 135 -4.68 16.80 1.49
CA ASN A 135 -4.79 17.65 2.67
C ASN A 135 -3.54 18.49 2.94
N PHE A 136 -2.35 18.00 2.56
CA PHE A 136 -1.08 18.63 2.94
C PHE A 136 -0.36 19.36 1.81
N SER A 137 -0.69 19.10 0.54
CA SER A 137 0.03 19.73 -0.56
C SER A 137 -0.46 21.13 -0.94
N ASP A 138 0.39 21.86 -1.68
CA ASP A 138 0.04 23.14 -2.30
C ASP A 138 -0.99 23.04 -3.45
N ASN A 139 -1.35 21.82 -3.90
CA ASN A 139 -2.27 21.61 -5.03
C ASN A 139 -3.36 20.55 -4.73
N PRO A 140 -4.25 20.81 -3.77
CA PRO A 140 -5.31 19.88 -3.36
C PRO A 140 -6.23 19.46 -4.51
N GLU A 141 -6.51 20.35 -5.48
CA GLU A 141 -7.38 20.01 -6.62
C GLU A 141 -6.78 18.93 -7.53
N TYR A 142 -5.45 18.91 -7.69
CA TYR A 142 -4.78 17.85 -8.44
C TYR A 142 -4.95 16.48 -7.76
N TRP A 143 -4.69 16.41 -6.45
CA TRP A 143 -4.80 15.18 -5.68
C TRP A 143 -6.24 14.69 -5.54
N ASN A 144 -7.21 15.60 -5.35
CA ASN A 144 -8.63 15.24 -5.32
C ASN A 144 -9.08 14.58 -6.65
N ASN A 145 -8.58 15.08 -7.78
CA ASN A 145 -8.83 14.45 -9.08
C ASN A 145 -8.16 13.09 -9.20
N LEU A 146 -6.89 12.97 -8.77
CA LEU A 146 -6.15 11.71 -8.81
C LEU A 146 -6.80 10.63 -7.93
N LEU A 147 -7.29 11.01 -6.75
CA LEU A 147 -8.02 10.15 -5.82
C LEU A 147 -9.36 9.66 -6.40
N LYS A 148 -10.10 10.53 -7.10
CA LYS A 148 -11.30 10.12 -7.83
C LYS A 148 -10.98 9.11 -8.93
N GLU A 149 -9.94 9.39 -9.72
CA GLU A 149 -9.49 8.48 -10.78
C GLU A 149 -9.01 7.15 -10.21
N GLU A 150 -8.40 7.15 -9.02
CA GLU A 150 -7.95 5.95 -8.34
C GLU A 150 -9.11 5.04 -7.97
N ILE A 151 -10.19 5.57 -7.38
CA ILE A 151 -11.38 4.76 -7.05
C ILE A 151 -11.95 4.08 -8.31
N ASP A 152 -12.10 4.84 -9.40
CA ASP A 152 -12.59 4.31 -10.69
C ASP A 152 -11.62 3.26 -11.28
N PHE A 153 -10.32 3.44 -11.09
CA PHE A 153 -9.27 2.52 -11.53
C PHE A 153 -9.29 1.21 -10.73
N GLN A 154 -9.35 1.30 -9.40
CA GLN A 154 -9.45 0.14 -8.51
C GLN A 154 -10.69 -0.68 -8.81
N GLN A 155 -11.85 -0.05 -9.07
CA GLN A 155 -13.06 -0.76 -9.47
C GLN A 155 -12.83 -1.63 -10.71
N LYS A 156 -12.23 -1.06 -11.77
CA LYS A 156 -11.95 -1.79 -13.02
C LYS A 156 -10.97 -2.94 -12.81
N ILE A 157 -9.91 -2.74 -12.02
CA ILE A 157 -8.91 -3.78 -11.77
C ILE A 157 -9.51 -4.90 -10.91
N VAL A 158 -10.23 -4.56 -9.86
CA VAL A 158 -10.86 -5.54 -8.99
C VAL A 158 -11.93 -6.33 -9.71
N GLU A 159 -12.67 -5.73 -10.65
CA GLU A 159 -13.55 -6.49 -11.54
C GLU A 159 -12.77 -7.52 -12.37
N GLN A 160 -11.63 -7.15 -12.97
CA GLN A 160 -10.79 -8.10 -13.70
C GLN A 160 -10.28 -9.23 -12.79
N ILE A 161 -9.78 -8.90 -11.61
CA ILE A 161 -9.31 -9.87 -10.62
C ILE A 161 -10.44 -10.82 -10.22
N SER A 162 -11.63 -10.30 -9.94
CA SER A 162 -12.79 -11.10 -9.54
C SER A 162 -13.26 -12.07 -10.63
N ASN A 163 -12.95 -11.77 -11.90
CA ASN A 163 -13.19 -12.64 -13.05
C ASN A 163 -12.07 -13.66 -13.28
N GLY A 164 -11.09 -13.76 -12.37
CA GLY A 164 -10.01 -14.74 -12.38
C GLY A 164 -8.71 -14.23 -13.03
N SER A 165 -8.63 -12.97 -13.45
CA SER A 165 -7.40 -12.41 -14.02
C SER A 165 -6.31 -12.27 -12.96
N VAL A 166 -5.08 -12.55 -13.38
CA VAL A 166 -3.86 -12.11 -12.70
C VAL A 166 -3.49 -10.76 -13.32
N ILE A 167 -3.24 -9.76 -12.50
CA ILE A 167 -2.95 -8.40 -12.97
C ILE A 167 -1.49 -8.27 -13.39
N ASP A 168 -1.22 -7.30 -14.25
CA ASP A 168 0.14 -6.87 -14.53
C ASP A 168 0.76 -6.30 -13.24
N GLU A 169 1.92 -6.83 -12.86
CA GLU A 169 2.62 -6.44 -11.64
C GLU A 169 3.08 -4.98 -11.72
N SER A 170 3.34 -4.45 -12.93
CA SER A 170 3.75 -3.05 -13.14
C SER A 170 2.60 -2.04 -13.10
N ILE A 171 1.35 -2.48 -12.95
CA ILE A 171 0.17 -1.64 -13.20
C ILE A 171 0.09 -0.39 -12.33
N TYR A 172 0.51 -0.48 -11.07
CA TYR A 172 0.56 0.67 -10.17
C TYR A 172 1.80 1.52 -10.39
N PHE A 173 2.97 0.90 -10.64
CA PHE A 173 4.17 1.64 -10.99
C PHE A 173 3.94 2.54 -12.21
N GLU A 174 3.40 1.98 -13.29
CA GLU A 174 3.14 2.71 -14.54
C GLU A 174 2.12 3.85 -14.36
N ARG A 175 1.15 3.67 -13.47
CA ARG A 175 0.17 4.70 -13.13
C ARG A 175 0.77 5.87 -12.38
N TYR A 176 1.72 5.60 -11.48
CA TYR A 176 2.19 6.56 -10.49
C TYR A 176 3.63 7.08 -10.71
N LYS A 177 4.41 6.51 -11.63
CA LYS A 177 5.82 6.87 -11.83
C LYS A 177 6.09 8.32 -12.23
N GLU A 178 5.10 9.01 -12.79
CA GLU A 178 5.18 10.44 -13.15
C GLU A 178 4.52 11.35 -12.10
N VAL A 179 3.92 10.78 -11.05
CA VAL A 179 3.35 11.53 -9.94
C VAL A 179 4.48 11.95 -9.00
N LYS A 180 4.51 13.24 -8.68
CA LYS A 180 5.53 13.84 -7.84
C LYS A 180 5.13 13.79 -6.37
N PHE A 181 5.48 12.69 -5.71
CA PHE A 181 5.26 12.51 -4.28
C PHE A 181 6.27 13.29 -3.41
N ASP A 182 7.29 13.90 -4.00
CA ASP A 182 8.29 14.73 -3.33
C ASP A 182 7.83 16.19 -3.11
N GLU A 183 6.71 16.59 -3.71
CA GLU A 183 6.14 17.94 -3.61
C GLU A 183 4.88 17.90 -2.72
N ILE A 184 5.06 18.10 -1.41
CA ILE A 184 3.99 18.48 -0.47
C ILE A 184 3.89 20.01 -0.51
#